data_AF-A0A7Y5SGG4-F1
#
_entry.id   AF-A0A7Y5SGG4-F1
#
_cell.length_a   1.000
_cell.length_b   1.000
_cell.length_c   1.000
_cell.angle_alpha   90.00
_cell.angle_beta   90.00
_cell.angle_gamma   90.00
#
_symmetry.space_group_name_H-M   'P 1'
#
loop_
_entity.id
_entity.type
_entity.pdbx_description
1 polymer ?
#
loop_
_entity_poly.entity_id
_entity_poly.type
_entity_poly.pdbx_seq_one_letter_code
_entity_poly.pdbx_strand_id
1 'polypeptide(L)'
;VNLAALERFEPGTQVTPETLRAAGILKHLREPVKILARGELTRALSVSAHAFSAAAKERIEAAGGTVIVAGPTSIEDGDQA
;
A
#
# COMPACT_ATOMS: atom_id res chain seq x y z
N VAL A 1 5.15 6.15 0.80
CA VAL A 1 5.18 5.15 1.91
C VAL A 1 6.41 4.27 1.76
N ASN A 2 7.10 3.99 2.86
CA ASN A 2 8.37 3.23 2.90
C ASN A 2 8.12 1.77 3.29
N LEU A 3 9.02 0.86 2.92
CA LEU A 3 8.95 -0.56 3.31
C LEU A 3 9.06 -0.76 4.84
N ALA A 4 9.92 0.01 5.51
CA ALA A 4 10.01 -0.03 6.98
C ALA A 4 8.68 0.34 7.68
N ALA A 5 7.86 1.18 7.03
CA ALA A 5 6.53 1.52 7.54
C ALA A 5 5.52 0.38 7.34
N LEU A 6 5.82 -0.61 6.50
CA LEU A 6 4.99 -1.80 6.30
C LEU A 6 5.38 -2.93 7.26
N GLU A 7 6.61 -2.95 7.76
CA GLU A 7 7.12 -3.98 8.70
C GLU A 7 6.37 -4.01 10.04
N ARG A 8 5.76 -2.89 10.43
CA ARG A 8 4.90 -2.79 11.62
C ARG A 8 3.55 -3.51 11.48
N PHE A 9 3.20 -3.98 10.29
CA PHE A 9 2.00 -4.80 10.07
C PHE A 9 2.35 -6.28 10.09
N GLU A 10 1.39 -7.11 10.49
CA GLU A 10 1.59 -8.56 10.55
C GLU A 10 1.65 -9.19 9.16
N PRO A 11 2.49 -10.23 8.95
CA PRO A 11 2.54 -10.97 7.69
C PRO A 11 1.16 -11.53 7.34
N GLY A 12 0.75 -11.40 6.08
CA GLY A 12 -0.57 -11.76 5.58
C GLY A 12 -1.61 -10.63 5.72
N THR A 13 -1.28 -9.52 6.37
CA THR A 13 -2.18 -8.37 6.48
C THR A 13 -2.34 -7.66 5.14
N GLN A 14 -3.57 -7.23 4.88
CA GLN A 14 -3.89 -6.36 3.75
C GLN A 14 -3.68 -4.89 4.14
N VAL A 15 -2.68 -4.27 3.54
CA VAL A 15 -2.34 -2.87 3.71
C VAL A 15 -3.04 -2.06 2.63
N THR A 16 -4.18 -1.48 2.98
CA THR A 16 -4.95 -0.58 2.11
C THR A 16 -4.67 0.88 2.47
N PRO A 17 -5.00 1.86 1.59
CA PRO A 17 -4.92 3.28 1.94
C PRO A 17 -5.73 3.63 3.20
N GLU A 18 -6.82 2.91 3.50
CA GLU A 18 -7.58 3.04 4.74
C GLU A 18 -6.79 2.60 5.97
N THR A 19 -6.16 1.41 5.92
CA THR A 19 -5.32 0.91 7.02
C THR A 19 -4.10 1.80 7.23
N LEU A 20 -3.49 2.29 6.15
CA LEU A 20 -2.36 3.23 6.20
C LEU A 20 -2.77 4.57 6.83
N ARG A 21 -3.99 5.05 6.57
CA ARG A 21 -4.54 6.25 7.19
C ARG A 21 -4.85 6.03 8.68
N ALA A 22 -5.48 4.90 9.01
CA ALA A 22 -5.76 4.53 10.41
C ALA A 22 -4.46 4.40 11.24
N ALA A 23 -3.39 3.89 10.63
CA ALA A 23 -2.06 3.81 11.23
C ALA A 23 -1.28 5.15 11.24
N GLY A 24 -1.90 6.26 10.80
CA GLY A 24 -1.30 7.60 10.78
C GLY A 24 -0.17 7.78 9.77
N ILE A 25 -0.03 6.87 8.80
CA ILE A 25 1.02 6.87 7.78
C ILE A 25 0.61 7.75 6.59
N LEU A 26 -0.68 7.68 6.25
CA LEU A 26 -1.30 8.51 5.24
C LEU A 26 -1.99 9.71 5.89
N LYS A 27 -1.74 10.92 5.38
CA LYS A 27 -2.49 12.12 5.79
C LYS A 27 -3.85 12.20 5.11
N HIS A 28 -3.90 11.90 3.81
CA HIS A 28 -5.12 11.99 3.01
C HIS A 28 -5.28 10.77 2.11
N LEU A 29 -6.46 10.14 2.12
CA LEU A 29 -6.79 9.04 1.21
C LEU A 29 -6.87 9.48 -0.26
N ARG A 30 -7.16 10.76 -0.50
CA ARG A 30 -7.23 11.35 -1.84
C ARG A 30 -5.86 11.63 -2.45
N GLU A 31 -4.78 11.52 -1.69
CA GLU A 31 -3.44 11.73 -2.23
C GLU A 31 -2.89 10.45 -2.87
N PRO A 32 -2.18 10.57 -4.01
CA PRO A 32 -1.59 9.42 -4.67
C PRO A 32 -0.54 8.76 -3.78
N VAL A 33 -0.85 7.53 -3.37
CA VAL A 33 0.06 6.73 -2.54
C VAL A 33 1.11 6.09 -3.42
N LYS A 34 2.36 6.56 -3.28
CA LYS A 34 3.53 5.95 -3.90
C LYS A 34 4.33 5.10 -2.91
N ILE A 35 4.55 3.84 -3.22
CA ILE A 35 5.40 2.94 -2.43
C ILE A 35 6.86 3.04 -2.91
N LEU A 36 7.77 3.23 -1.95
CA LEU A 36 9.20 3.39 -2.17
C LEU A 36 9.97 2.27 -1.44
N ALA A 37 11.00 1.76 -2.09
CA ALA A 37 11.88 0.70 -1.60
C ALA A 37 12.88 1.19 -0.55
N ARG A 38 12.39 1.78 0.54
CA ARG A 38 13.23 2.34 1.59
C ARG A 38 13.01 1.59 2.89
N GLY A 39 14.07 0.95 3.39
CA GLY A 39 14.00 -0.03 4.48
C GLY A 39 13.87 -1.45 3.96
N GLU A 40 13.72 -2.39 4.88
CA GLU A 40 13.56 -3.81 4.57
C GLU A 40 12.08 -4.20 4.70
N LEU A 41 11.66 -5.18 3.91
CA LEU A 41 10.36 -5.83 4.06
C LEU A 41 10.64 -7.32 4.06
N THR A 42 10.50 -7.94 5.22
CA THR A 42 10.70 -9.39 5.41
C THR A 42 9.36 -10.14 5.53
N ARG A 43 8.25 -9.40 5.50
CA ARG A 43 6.91 -9.92 5.69
C ARG A 43 6.15 -9.93 4.35
N ALA A 44 5.54 -11.06 4.04
CA ALA A 44 4.60 -11.17 2.92
C ALA A 44 3.34 -10.36 3.27
N LEU A 45 3.13 -9.22 2.62
CA LEU A 45 1.98 -8.35 2.85
C LEU A 45 1.28 -8.06 1.52
N SER A 46 -0.04 -7.87 1.56
CA SER A 46 -0.80 -7.40 0.39
C SER A 46 -0.89 -5.89 0.43
N VAL A 47 -0.15 -5.18 -0.41
CA VAL A 47 -0.06 -3.72 -0.40
C VAL A 47 -0.87 -3.13 -1.55
N SER A 48 -1.93 -2.38 -1.22
CA SER A 48 -2.74 -1.61 -2.17
C SER A 48 -2.29 -0.15 -2.22
N ALA A 49 -1.82 0.32 -3.37
CA ALA A 49 -1.42 1.70 -3.56
C ALA A 49 -1.62 2.17 -5.02
N HIS A 50 -1.55 3.48 -5.24
CA HIS A 50 -1.75 4.08 -6.55
C HIS A 50 -0.52 3.91 -7.45
N ALA A 51 0.68 3.92 -6.87
CA ALA A 51 1.93 3.77 -7.60
C ALA A 51 2.97 3.01 -6.78
N PHE A 52 3.83 2.26 -7.47
CA PHE A 52 4.94 1.53 -6.87
C PHE A 52 6.22 1.82 -7.65
N SER A 53 7.32 2.07 -6.93
CA SER A 53 8.64 2.17 -7.54
C SER A 53 9.11 0.80 -8.03
N ALA A 54 9.95 0.74 -9.07
CA ALA A 54 10.48 -0.51 -9.62
C ALA A 54 11.14 -1.38 -8.52
N ALA A 55 12.09 -0.80 -7.77
CA ALA A 55 12.72 -1.46 -6.64
C ALA A 55 11.74 -1.89 -5.53
N ALA A 56 10.59 -1.22 -5.40
CA ALA A 56 9.62 -1.55 -4.35
C ALA A 56 8.82 -2.79 -4.72
N LYS A 57 8.44 -2.94 -5.99
CA LYS A 57 7.80 -4.14 -6.50
C LYS A 57 8.70 -5.36 -6.30
N GLU A 58 9.95 -5.28 -6.74
CA GLU A 58 10.94 -6.36 -6.54
C GLU A 58 11.09 -6.75 -5.08
N ARG A 59 11.19 -5.76 -4.17
CA ARG A 59 11.30 -6.04 -2.71
C ARG A 59 10.05 -6.70 -2.16
N ILE A 60 8.86 -6.28 -2.58
CA ILE A 60 7.60 -6.85 -2.11
C ILE A 60 7.45 -8.28 -2.63
N GLU A 61 7.75 -8.51 -3.91
CA GLU A 61 7.71 -9.84 -4.53
C GLU A 61 8.75 -10.78 -3.92
N ALA A 62 9.97 -10.28 -3.63
CA ALA A 62 11.02 -11.03 -2.95
C ALA A 62 10.65 -11.41 -1.51
N ALA A 63 9.85 -10.58 -0.84
CA ALA A 63 9.30 -10.88 0.49
C ALA A 63 8.09 -11.84 0.44
N GLY A 64 7.65 -12.27 -0.74
CA GLY A 64 6.44 -13.07 -0.94
C GLY A 64 5.14 -12.28 -0.77
N GLY A 65 5.21 -10.95 -0.83
CA GLY A 65 4.04 -10.06 -0.76
C GLY A 65 3.33 -9.88 -2.09
N THR A 66 2.17 -9.23 -2.05
CA THR A 66 1.32 -8.97 -3.22
C THR A 66 1.21 -7.47 -3.45
N VAL A 67 1.46 -7.04 -4.69
CA VAL A 67 1.36 -5.64 -5.10
C VAL A 67 0.01 -5.43 -5.78
N ILE A 68 -0.85 -4.62 -5.18
CA ILE A 68 -2.17 -4.30 -5.73
C ILE A 68 -2.15 -2.84 -6.15
N VAL A 69 -2.19 -2.60 -7.46
CA VAL A 69 -2.35 -1.24 -7.97
C VAL A 69 -3.83 -0.88 -7.82
N ALA A 70 -4.11 0.03 -6.88
CA ALA A 70 -5.38 0.73 -6.85
C ALA A 70 -5.42 1.62 -8.10
N GLY A 71 -5.82 1.03 -9.22
CA GLY A 71 -6.23 1.76 -10.41
C GLY A 71 -7.37 2.69 -10.05
N PRO A 72 -7.69 3.68 -10.90
CA PRO A 72 -8.82 4.56 -10.64
C PRO A 72 -10.04 3.65 -10.52
N THR A 73 -10.49 3.43 -9.30
CA THR A 73 -11.83 2.95 -9.07
C THR A 73 -12.68 3.96 -9.78
N SER A 74 -13.35 3.48 -10.83
CA SER A 74 -14.63 4.02 -11.26
C SER A 74 -15.43 4.18 -9.98
N ILE A 75 -15.31 5.35 -9.36
CA ILE A 75 -16.35 5.84 -8.48
C ILE A 75 -17.47 6.11 -9.47
N GLU A 76 -18.31 5.10 -9.67
CA GLU A 76 -19.72 5.39 -9.83
C GLU A 76 -20.02 6.31 -8.65
N ASP A 77 -20.12 7.59 -8.96
CA ASP A 77 -20.65 8.64 -8.11
C ASP A 77 -22.10 8.26 -7.83
N GLY A 78 -22.26 7.24 -6.98
CA GLY A 78 -23.50 6.82 -6.39
C GLY A 78 -23.73 7.72 -5.20
N ASP A 79 -24.09 8.97 -5.48
CA ASP A 79 -24.97 9.74 -4.63
C ASP A 79 -26.14 8.81 -4.25
N GLN A 80 -26.06 8.26 -3.03
CA GLN A 80 -27.14 7.53 -2.40
C GLN A 80 -27.53 8.34 -1.16
N ALA A 81 -28.66 9.04 -1.33
CA ALA A 81 -29.54 9.70 -0.36
C ALA A 81 -29.28 11.19 -0.04
#